data_AF-X1DH12-F1
#
_entry.id   AF-X1DH12-F1
#
_cell.length_a   1.000
_cell.length_b   1.000
_cell.length_c   1.000
_cell.angle_alpha   90.00
_cell.angle_beta   90.00
_cell.angle_gamma   90.00
#
_symmetry.space_group_name_H-M   'P 1'
#
loop_
_entity.id
_entity.type
_entity.pdbx_description
1 polymer ?
#
loop_
_entity_poly.entity_id
_entity_poly.type
_entity_poly.pdbx_seq_one_letter_code
_entity_poly.pdbx_strand_id
1 'polypeptide(L)'
;MSKDHRIILTAQQLKRLPGRGSRLSALRLRGMIEGLLVEAGIDTRAWVKKGGRDMLAFEVVERSGDDVKVFHFKFEVPQIYVKQKKGLKYLESTSWRFFHDYLERRLYAVIM
;
A
#
# COMPACT_ATOMS: atom_id res chain seq x y z
N MET A 1 -4.98 15.41 16.39
CA MET A 1 -5.43 15.97 15.10
C MET A 1 -5.16 14.94 14.00
N SER A 2 -6.21 14.35 13.40
CA SER A 2 -6.01 13.41 12.28
C SER A 2 -5.59 14.22 11.05
N LYS A 3 -4.33 14.12 10.64
CA LYS A 3 -3.91 14.64 9.32
C LYS A 3 -4.74 13.90 8.26
N ASP A 4 -5.33 14.66 7.37
CA ASP A 4 -6.12 14.12 6.28
C ASP A 4 -5.16 13.48 5.26
N HIS A 5 -5.05 12.14 5.26
CA HIS A 5 -4.08 11.38 4.44
C HIS A 5 -4.61 11.07 3.03
N ARG A 6 -5.63 11.79 2.56
CA ARG A 6 -6.25 11.58 1.25
C ARG A 6 -5.40 12.22 0.14
N ILE A 7 -5.12 11.46 -0.91
CA ILE A 7 -4.46 11.94 -2.12
C ILE A 7 -5.55 12.24 -3.15
N ILE A 8 -5.75 13.51 -3.49
CA ILE A 8 -6.77 13.94 -4.45
C ILE A 8 -6.09 14.20 -5.80
N LEU A 9 -6.46 13.42 -6.81
CA LEU A 9 -5.95 13.56 -8.17
C LEU A 9 -6.96 14.28 -9.07
N THR A 10 -6.45 15.09 -9.99
CA THR A 10 -7.23 15.55 -11.13
C THR A 10 -7.43 14.41 -12.14
N ALA A 11 -8.42 14.55 -13.02
CA ALA A 11 -8.64 13.56 -14.08
C ALA A 11 -7.40 13.37 -14.98
N GLN A 12 -6.62 14.44 -15.20
CA GLN A 12 -5.39 14.42 -15.99
C GLN A 12 -4.23 13.75 -15.23
N GLN A 13 -4.05 14.04 -13.94
CA GLN A 13 -3.04 13.36 -13.11
C GLN A 13 -3.32 11.86 -13.01
N LEU A 14 -4.59 11.50 -12.81
CA LEU A 14 -5.00 10.11 -12.83
C LEU A 14 -4.57 9.47 -14.16
N LYS A 15 -4.55 10.19 -15.31
CA LYS A 15 -4.30 9.60 -16.66
C LYS A 15 -2.85 9.15 -16.82
N ARG A 16 -1.96 9.73 -16.03
CA ARG A 16 -0.52 9.47 -16.05
C ARG A 16 -0.12 8.35 -15.09
N LEU A 17 -1.06 7.78 -14.33
CA LEU A 17 -0.73 6.67 -13.43
C LEU A 17 -0.35 5.41 -14.22
N PRO A 18 0.75 4.74 -13.87
CA PRO A 18 1.11 3.44 -14.41
C PRO A 18 -0.02 2.43 -14.23
N GLY A 19 -0.19 1.54 -15.20
CA GLY A 19 -1.23 0.49 -15.16
C GLY A 19 -2.67 1.01 -15.24
N ARG A 20 -2.91 2.31 -15.49
CA ARG A 20 -4.25 2.83 -15.77
C ARG A 20 -4.82 2.15 -17.03
N GLY A 21 -5.98 1.51 -16.87
CA GLY A 21 -6.64 0.74 -17.93
C GLY A 21 -6.57 -0.76 -17.73
N SER A 22 -5.65 -1.25 -16.88
CA SER A 22 -5.69 -2.64 -16.44
C SER A 22 -6.95 -2.87 -15.59
N ARG A 23 -7.65 -3.97 -15.89
CA ARG A 23 -8.93 -4.32 -15.25
C ARG A 23 -8.74 -5.12 -13.96
N LEU A 24 -7.57 -5.01 -13.30
CA LEU A 24 -7.36 -5.73 -12.04
C LEU A 24 -8.23 -5.10 -10.95
N SER A 25 -8.99 -5.96 -10.29
CA SER A 25 -9.78 -5.60 -9.12
C SER A 25 -8.86 -5.27 -7.93
N ALA A 26 -9.38 -4.50 -6.97
CA ALA A 26 -8.71 -4.25 -5.71
C ALA A 26 -8.33 -5.56 -4.99
N LEU A 27 -9.21 -6.56 -5.01
CA LEU A 27 -8.94 -7.89 -4.44
C LEU A 27 -7.73 -8.56 -5.07
N ARG A 28 -7.62 -8.54 -6.40
CA ARG A 28 -6.47 -9.15 -7.10
C ARG A 28 -5.18 -8.40 -6.79
N LEU A 29 -5.21 -7.07 -6.75
CA LEU A 29 -4.06 -6.25 -6.39
C LEU A 29 -3.61 -6.50 -4.95
N ARG A 30 -4.56 -6.63 -4.02
CA ARG A 30 -4.28 -7.01 -2.64
C ARG A 30 -3.58 -8.37 -2.57
N GLY A 31 -4.07 -9.38 -3.29
CA GLY A 31 -3.42 -10.69 -3.34
C GLY A 31 -2.00 -10.64 -3.91
N MET A 32 -1.75 -9.79 -4.92
CA MET A 32 -0.40 -9.58 -5.45
C MET A 32 0.54 -8.97 -4.41
N ILE A 33 0.07 -7.96 -3.66
CA ILE A 33 0.82 -7.36 -2.56
C ILE A 33 1.08 -8.38 -1.45
N GLU A 34 0.07 -9.17 -1.08
CA GLU A 34 0.23 -10.22 -0.08
C GLU A 34 1.29 -11.24 -0.51
N GLY A 35 1.32 -11.60 -1.79
CA GLY A 35 2.39 -12.43 -2.39
C GLY A 35 3.78 -11.82 -2.21
N LEU A 36 3.97 -10.56 -2.63
CA LEU A 36 5.26 -9.86 -2.47
C LEU A 36 5.73 -9.79 -1.01
N LEU A 37 4.80 -9.56 -0.08
CA LEU A 37 5.12 -9.47 1.34
C LEU A 37 5.48 -10.83 1.94
N VAL A 38 4.77 -11.90 1.55
CA VAL A 38 5.09 -13.26 1.99
C VAL A 38 6.44 -13.72 1.44
N GLU A 39 6.75 -13.41 0.19
CA GLU A 39 8.08 -13.66 -0.41
C GLU A 39 9.20 -12.94 0.36
N ALA A 40 8.90 -11.74 0.90
CA ALA A 40 9.80 -10.99 1.77
C ALA A 40 9.80 -11.48 3.24
N GLY A 41 9.08 -12.57 3.58
CA GLY A 41 9.01 -13.14 4.93
C GLY A 41 8.11 -12.38 5.90
N ILE A 42 7.23 -11.50 5.42
CA ILE A 42 6.33 -10.69 6.25
C ILE A 42 4.98 -11.40 6.38
N ASP A 43 4.53 -11.63 7.62
CA ASP A 43 3.17 -12.14 7.88
C ASP A 43 2.12 -11.08 7.55
N THR A 44 1.26 -11.39 6.59
CA THR A 44 0.20 -10.51 6.11
C THR A 44 -1.11 -10.68 6.89
N ARG A 45 -1.22 -11.64 7.82
CA ARG A 45 -2.43 -11.84 8.64
C ARG A 45 -2.75 -10.63 9.54
N ALA A 46 -1.79 -9.73 9.74
CA ALA A 46 -1.92 -8.53 10.55
C ALA A 46 -2.56 -7.33 9.81
N TRP A 47 -3.19 -7.52 8.65
CA TRP A 47 -3.96 -6.46 7.99
C TRP A 47 -5.13 -6.02 8.88
N VAL A 48 -5.20 -4.72 9.17
CA VAL A 48 -6.27 -4.09 9.96
C VAL A 48 -6.87 -2.91 9.23
N LYS A 49 -8.19 -2.72 9.39
CA LYS A 49 -8.88 -1.53 8.91
C LYS A 49 -9.06 -0.52 10.05
N LYS A 50 -8.42 0.65 9.96
CA LYS A 50 -8.49 1.70 11.00
C LYS A 50 -8.85 3.06 10.40
N GLY A 51 -10.01 3.58 10.80
CA GLY A 51 -10.55 4.83 10.25
C GLY A 51 -10.79 4.76 8.75
N GLY A 52 -11.26 3.61 8.25
CA GLY A 52 -11.54 3.36 6.83
C GLY A 52 -10.31 2.98 5.98
N ARG A 53 -9.12 2.94 6.57
CA ARG A 53 -7.86 2.67 5.85
C ARG A 53 -7.34 1.27 6.12
N ASP A 54 -6.82 0.64 5.08
CA ASP A 54 -6.14 -0.65 5.19
C ASP A 54 -4.68 -0.42 5.60
N MET A 55 -4.28 -1.11 6.66
CA MET A 55 -2.99 -0.92 7.30
C MET A 55 -2.40 -2.27 7.68
N LEU A 56 -1.09 -2.42 7.51
CA LEU A 56 -0.35 -3.59 7.94
C LEU A 56 0.69 -3.13 8.96
N ALA A 57 0.69 -3.72 10.14
CA ALA A 57 1.74 -3.52 11.13
C ALA A 57 2.46 -4.85 11.33
N PHE A 58 3.78 -4.81 11.36
CA PHE A 58 4.60 -5.99 11.58
C PHE A 58 5.90 -5.60 12.26
N GLU A 59 6.55 -6.59 12.85
CA GLU A 59 7.82 -6.44 13.54
C GLU A 59 8.92 -7.15 12.77
N VAL A 60 10.10 -6.54 12.73
CA VAL A 60 11.32 -7.18 12.25
C VAL A 60 12.26 -7.30 13.43
N VAL A 61 12.69 -8.52 13.71
CA VAL A 61 13.60 -8.83 14.80
C VAL A 61 14.98 -9.08 14.22
N GLU A 62 15.94 -8.24 14.58
CA GLU A 62 17.35 -8.43 14.29
C GLU A 62 18.03 -9.02 15.53
N ARG A 63 18.72 -10.15 15.36
CA ARG A 63 19.50 -10.79 16.43
C ARG A 63 20.98 -10.77 16.07
N SER A 64 21.81 -10.28 16.98
CA SER A 64 23.27 -10.25 16.83
C SER A 64 23.91 -10.72 18.13
N GLY A 65 24.33 -11.99 18.19
CA GLY A 65 24.75 -12.62 19.44
C GLY A 65 23.60 -12.68 20.45
N ASP A 66 23.85 -12.14 21.65
CA ASP A 66 22.84 -12.03 22.72
C ASP A 66 21.95 -10.78 22.60
N ASP A 67 22.29 -9.84 21.71
CA ASP A 67 21.50 -8.63 21.51
C ASP A 67 20.31 -8.87 20.56
N VAL A 68 19.13 -8.41 20.99
CA VAL A 68 17.89 -8.47 20.21
C VAL A 68 17.35 -7.06 19.99
N LYS A 69 17.19 -6.66 18.73
CA LYS A 69 16.52 -5.42 18.34
C LYS A 69 15.20 -5.72 17.67
N VAL A 70 14.15 -5.01 18.07
CA VAL A 70 12.81 -5.15 17.48
C VAL A 70 12.42 -3.83 16.83
N PHE A 71 12.20 -3.87 15.51
CA PHE A 71 11.76 -2.74 14.72
C PHE A 71 10.27 -2.89 14.39
N HIS A 72 9.48 -1.87 14.72
CA HIS A 72 8.04 -1.88 14.45
C HIS A 72 7.77 -1.08 13.18
N PHE A 73 7.21 -1.73 12.16
CA PHE A 73 6.87 -1.12 10.89
C PHE A 73 5.36 -1.02 10.71
N LYS A 74 4.95 0.01 9.96
CA LYS A 74 3.56 0.22 9.59
C LYS A 74 3.46 0.64 8.13
N PHE A 75 2.77 -0.16 7.34
CA PHE A 75 2.33 0.22 6.01
C PHE A 75 0.87 0.65 6.02
N GLU A 76 0.58 1.68 5.24
CA GLU A 76 -0.77 2.23 5.07
C GLU A 76 -1.03 2.32 3.58
N VAL A 77 -2.14 1.72 3.13
CA VAL A 77 -2.56 1.81 1.74
C VAL A 77 -3.00 3.26 1.47
N PRO A 78 -2.39 3.94 0.48
CA PRO A 78 -2.67 5.34 0.20
C PRO A 78 -4.12 5.50 -0.23
N GLN A 79 -4.80 6.52 0.28
CA GLN A 79 -6.22 6.73 -0.01
C GLN A 79 -6.39 7.67 -1.21
N ILE A 80 -6.52 7.10 -2.40
CA ILE A 80 -6.58 7.89 -3.64
C ILE A 80 -8.03 8.25 -3.99
N TYR A 81 -8.27 9.53 -4.24
CA TYR A 81 -9.56 10.09 -4.65
C TYR A 81 -9.42 10.85 -5.96
N VAL A 82 -10.53 10.95 -6.70
CA VAL A 82 -10.66 11.86 -7.84
C VAL A 82 -11.75 12.89 -7.57
N LYS A 83 -11.45 14.15 -7.89
CA LYS A 83 -12.43 15.23 -7.83
C LYS A 83 -13.45 15.07 -8.95
N GLN A 84 -14.72 15.02 -8.60
CA GLN A 84 -15.85 15.01 -9.53
C GLN A 84 -16.67 16.30 -9.36
N LYS A 85 -17.64 16.53 -10.28
CA LYS A 85 -18.54 17.69 -10.20
C LYS A 85 -19.30 17.75 -8.86
N LYS A 86 -19.59 16.60 -8.24
CA LYS A 86 -20.32 16.47 -6.97
C LYS A 86 -19.51 15.73 -5.90
N GLY A 87 -18.31 16.23 -5.59
CA GLY A 87 -17.50 15.75 -4.46
C GLY A 87 -16.31 14.88 -4.86
N LEU A 88 -15.87 14.05 -3.91
CA LEU A 88 -14.70 13.18 -4.07
C LEU A 88 -15.14 11.73 -4.21
N LYS A 89 -14.61 11.04 -5.22
CA LYS A 89 -14.80 9.59 -5.39
C LYS A 89 -13.53 8.85 -4.99
N TYR A 90 -13.66 7.91 -4.05
CA TYR A 90 -12.58 7.00 -3.68
C TYR A 90 -12.30 6.03 -4.83
N LEU A 91 -11.03 5.79 -5.11
CA LEU A 91 -10.55 4.88 -6.15
C LEU A 91 -9.76 3.75 -5.50
N GLU A 92 -10.48 2.74 -5.01
CA GLU A 92 -9.90 1.62 -4.26
C GLU A 92 -8.85 0.84 -5.08
N SER A 93 -9.18 0.37 -6.29
CA SER A 93 -8.21 -0.36 -7.11
C SER A 93 -6.99 0.51 -7.47
N THR A 94 -7.14 1.82 -7.59
CA THR A 94 -6.01 2.72 -7.83
C THR A 94 -5.12 2.85 -6.61
N SER A 95 -5.72 2.90 -5.42
CA SER A 95 -5.05 2.96 -4.12
C SER A 95 -4.15 1.73 -3.92
N TRP A 96 -4.72 0.54 -4.10
CA TRP A 96 -3.99 -0.73 -4.00
C TRP A 96 -2.91 -0.87 -5.08
N ARG A 97 -3.17 -0.41 -6.31
CA ARG A 97 -2.16 -0.42 -7.37
C ARG A 97 -0.97 0.46 -7.05
N PHE A 98 -1.22 1.69 -6.59
CA PHE A 98 -0.14 2.60 -6.24
C PHE A 98 0.75 2.01 -5.15
N PHE A 99 0.13 1.32 -4.18
CA PHE A 99 0.85 0.62 -3.14
C PHE A 99 1.67 -0.57 -3.67
N HIS A 100 1.07 -1.40 -4.54
CA HIS A 100 1.76 -2.50 -5.22
C HIS A 100 2.99 -2.00 -5.98
N ASP A 101 2.82 -1.04 -6.89
CA ASP A 101 3.88 -0.54 -7.75
C ASP A 101 5.02 0.09 -6.90
N TYR A 102 4.69 0.70 -5.77
CA TYR A 102 5.69 1.21 -4.82
C TYR A 102 6.47 0.08 -4.16
N LEU A 103 5.78 -0.92 -3.61
CA LEU A 103 6.42 -2.05 -2.93
C LEU A 103 7.29 -2.85 -3.89
N GLU A 104 6.76 -3.20 -5.05
CA GLU A 104 7.47 -3.95 -6.10
C GLU A 104 8.79 -3.25 -6.46
N ARG A 105 8.76 -1.95 -6.78
CA ARG A 105 9.97 -1.18 -7.10
C ARG A 105 10.98 -1.14 -5.96
N ARG A 106 10.51 -1.01 -4.71
CA ARG A 106 11.38 -0.96 -3.53
C ARG A 106 12.03 -2.31 -3.25
N LEU A 107 11.29 -3.40 -3.40
CA LEU A 107 11.83 -4.75 -3.23
C LEU A 107 12.85 -5.07 -4.34
N TYR A 108 12.54 -4.75 -5.59
CA TYR A 108 13.50 -4.93 -6.69
C TYR A 108 14.80 -4.15 -6.49
N ALA A 109 14.73 -2.92 -5.96
CA ALA A 109 15.91 -2.10 -5.71
C ALA A 109 16.76 -2.55 -4.51
N VAL A 110 16.27 -3.49 -3.70
CA VAL A 110 17.00 -4.05 -2.54
C VAL A 110 17.56 -5.44 -2.85
N ILE A 111 16.91 -6.18 -3.76
CA ILE A 111 17.32 -7.54 -4.15
C ILE A 111 18.37 -7.54 -5.27
N MET A 112 18.41 -6.51 -6.12
CA MET A 112 19.41 -6.32 -7.19
C MET A 112 20.42 -5.23 -6.81
#